data_AF-A0A970EAY3-F1
#
_entry.id   AF-A0A970EAY3-F1
#
_cell.length_a   1.000
_cell.length_b   1.000
_cell.length_c   1.000
_cell.angle_alpha   90.00
_cell.angle_beta   90.00
_cell.angle_gamma   90.00
#
_symmetry.space_group_name_H-M   'P 1'
#
loop_
_entity.id
_entity.type
_entity.pdbx_description
1 polymer ?
#
loop_
_entity_poly.entity_id
_entity_poly.type
_entity_poly.pdbx_seq_one_letter_code
_entity_poly.pdbx_strand_id
1 'polypeptide(L)'
;MKKLWQRLKLHLAEAPQNDTPFWRNVTCGLWLAAAAAAALGILGIPTGLGRVFDLAAGMSLYFLLFPLATKAAAALFSLLRLPGPRVFAASFITTAALAFHVFAGAESGLLFSLVMAAIFSLSGTAAGLLYAFLRAHGIRRSRKAILLLLFLSAASLCFFHPDSPPPARPADGFAGGAEAALNPANPGPYRYSYFTYGSGTDKKRPEFGREASLVSRTVDASAYITDWTPLRTLFWGFDEKKLPLNGRVWMPEGEGPFPLFLIVHGNHTMEDFSDTGYAYLGELLASRGFITVSVDQNFLNYSFWSGIPDENMKLRAWLLLHHLLQIEDFHRQEGNPFSGKVDWNNVAVAGHSRGGQAAAMAADYQKWFAGDKSLARFASFRIKAVAALAPTDAAVDGEKASPRDIYYLVLHGSQDGDVNSFSGDRQYQRVTFSRGSEFFKAYLYIVGANHSQFNTAWGRLDSSLPKGLLLNRKQTMPPDLQQQIAKVYLAAFLETVLHGRQDYLPLFRDWRYGEKWLPQARYLSHFTGGDYQ
;
A
#
# COMPACT_ATOMS: atom_id res chain seq x y z
N MET A 1 -39.42 -14.26 33.74
CA MET A 1 -37.94 -14.10 33.84
C MET A 1 -37.25 -15.12 34.75
N LYS A 2 -37.61 -15.30 36.03
CA LYS A 2 -36.93 -16.26 36.95
C LYS A 2 -36.85 -17.73 36.45
N LYS A 3 -37.95 -18.28 35.90
CA LYS A 3 -37.97 -19.66 35.34
C LYS A 3 -37.07 -19.85 34.11
N LEU A 4 -36.97 -18.82 33.26
CA LEU A 4 -36.08 -18.84 32.09
C LEU A 4 -34.61 -18.84 32.52
N TRP A 5 -34.27 -18.02 33.51
CA TRP A 5 -32.93 -17.97 34.11
C TRP A 5 -32.52 -19.28 34.78
N GLN A 6 -33.45 -19.96 35.47
CA GLN A 6 -33.17 -21.26 36.07
C GLN A 6 -32.93 -22.35 35.01
N ARG A 7 -33.71 -22.38 33.92
CA ARG A 7 -33.49 -23.29 32.78
C ARG A 7 -32.14 -23.02 32.10
N LEU A 8 -31.79 -21.75 31.90
CA LEU A 8 -30.51 -21.37 31.30
C LEU A 8 -29.31 -21.83 32.16
N LYS A 9 -29.40 -21.65 33.49
CA LYS A 9 -28.37 -22.12 34.44
C LYS A 9 -28.20 -23.64 34.41
N LEU A 10 -29.30 -24.38 34.32
CA LEU A 10 -29.28 -25.85 34.25
C LEU A 10 -28.56 -26.31 32.97
N HIS A 11 -28.92 -25.74 31.81
CA HIS A 11 -28.29 -26.11 30.54
C HIS A 11 -26.84 -25.65 30.40
N LEU A 12 -26.46 -24.54 31.04
CA LEU A 12 -25.05 -24.15 31.17
C LEU A 12 -24.24 -25.18 31.97
N ALA A 13 -24.84 -25.78 33.01
CA ALA A 13 -24.21 -26.82 33.80
C ALA A 13 -24.16 -28.18 33.06
N GLU A 14 -25.14 -28.48 32.22
CA GLU A 14 -25.22 -29.69 31.39
C GLU A 14 -24.37 -29.61 30.10
N ALA A 15 -23.97 -28.41 29.66
CA ALA A 15 -23.20 -28.23 28.44
C ALA A 15 -21.94 -29.12 28.34
N PRO A 16 -21.09 -29.25 29.38
CA PRO A 16 -19.89 -30.11 29.31
C PRO A 16 -20.14 -31.59 29.67
N GLN A 17 -21.39 -32.04 29.83
CA GLN A 17 -21.72 -33.37 30.36
C GLN A 17 -21.09 -34.51 29.56
N ASN A 18 -20.99 -34.37 28.24
CA ASN A 18 -20.40 -35.37 27.34
C ASN A 18 -18.96 -35.05 26.92
N ASP A 19 -18.40 -33.93 27.38
CA ASP A 19 -17.02 -33.52 27.07
C ASP A 19 -16.05 -34.20 28.04
N THR A 20 -15.73 -35.46 27.73
CA THR A 20 -14.75 -36.27 28.47
C THR A 20 -13.37 -35.60 28.52
N PRO A 21 -12.46 -36.02 29.42
CA PRO A 21 -11.10 -35.48 29.45
C PRO A 21 -10.37 -35.53 28.09
N PHE A 22 -10.68 -36.54 27.26
CA PHE A 22 -10.19 -36.63 25.89
C PHE A 22 -10.67 -35.44 25.05
N TRP A 23 -11.98 -35.23 24.95
CA TRP A 23 -12.57 -34.14 24.16
C TRP A 23 -12.14 -32.75 24.65
N ARG A 24 -11.98 -32.57 25.96
CA ARG A 24 -11.42 -31.33 26.52
C ARG A 24 -10.00 -31.04 26.05
N ASN A 25 -9.16 -32.08 25.89
CA ASN A 25 -7.81 -31.91 25.32
C ASN A 25 -7.87 -31.59 23.83
N VAL A 26 -8.80 -32.19 23.07
CA VAL A 26 -9.00 -31.87 21.66
C VAL A 26 -9.43 -30.41 21.48
N THR A 27 -10.33 -29.92 22.34
CA THR A 27 -10.76 -28.52 22.37
C THR A 27 -9.61 -27.53 22.53
N CYS A 28 -8.55 -27.87 23.27
CA CYS A 28 -7.39 -26.98 23.40
C CYS A 28 -6.72 -26.67 22.04
N GLY A 29 -6.70 -27.63 21.11
CA GLY A 29 -6.16 -27.42 19.77
C GLY A 29 -6.99 -26.43 18.95
N LEU A 30 -8.33 -26.50 19.06
CA LEU A 30 -9.24 -25.53 18.44
C LEU A 30 -9.03 -24.12 18.98
N TRP A 31 -8.83 -23.97 20.30
CA TRP A 31 -8.58 -22.67 20.91
C TRP A 31 -7.23 -22.09 20.45
N LEU A 32 -6.19 -22.91 20.31
CA LEU A 32 -4.91 -22.46 19.74
C LEU A 32 -5.05 -22.03 18.28
N ALA A 33 -5.79 -22.77 17.45
CA ALA A 33 -6.05 -22.39 16.07
C ALA A 33 -6.85 -21.08 15.98
N ALA A 34 -7.87 -20.91 16.82
CA ALA A 34 -8.64 -19.68 16.93
C ALA A 34 -7.78 -18.49 17.39
N ALA A 35 -6.86 -18.70 18.34
CA ALA A 35 -5.92 -17.69 18.79
C ALA A 35 -4.98 -17.24 17.66
N ALA A 36 -4.51 -18.19 16.82
CA ALA A 36 -3.71 -17.88 15.64
C ALA A 36 -4.51 -17.08 14.59
N ALA A 37 -5.76 -17.47 14.31
CA ALA A 37 -6.65 -16.72 13.43
C ALA A 37 -6.91 -15.29 13.96
N ALA A 38 -7.16 -15.15 15.27
CA ALA A 38 -7.34 -13.86 15.92
C ALA A 38 -6.09 -12.99 15.78
N ALA A 39 -4.91 -13.52 16.08
CA ALA A 39 -3.65 -12.79 15.96
C ALA A 39 -3.41 -12.29 14.54
N LEU A 40 -3.71 -13.12 13.52
CA LEU A 40 -3.62 -12.73 12.12
C LEU A 40 -4.60 -11.60 11.76
N GLY A 41 -5.85 -11.69 12.23
CA GLY A 41 -6.84 -10.62 12.03
C GLY A 41 -6.44 -9.32 12.71
N ILE A 42 -5.95 -9.39 13.95
CA ILE A 42 -5.47 -8.22 14.72
C ILE A 42 -4.33 -7.52 13.99
N LEU A 43 -3.36 -8.28 13.46
CA LEU A 43 -2.24 -7.71 12.70
C LEU A 43 -2.66 -7.09 11.35
N GLY A 44 -3.82 -7.47 10.83
CA GLY A 44 -4.43 -6.86 9.65
C GLY A 44 -5.21 -5.58 9.93
N ILE A 45 -5.44 -5.26 11.22
CA ILE A 45 -6.30 -4.16 11.68
C ILE A 45 -5.49 -3.29 12.66
N PRO A 46 -4.46 -2.56 12.17
CA PRO A 46 -3.61 -1.75 13.05
C PRO A 46 -4.41 -0.61 13.69
N THR A 47 -4.12 -0.28 14.95
CA THR A 47 -4.67 0.93 15.60
C THR A 47 -3.76 2.14 15.43
N GLY A 48 -2.53 1.93 14.97
CA GLY A 48 -1.46 2.92 14.90
C GLY A 48 -0.86 3.28 16.27
N LEU A 49 -1.12 2.49 17.32
CA LEU A 49 -0.42 2.52 18.62
C LEU A 49 0.76 1.52 18.68
N GLY A 50 0.98 0.78 17.59
CA GLY A 50 2.08 -0.16 17.42
C GLY A 50 1.64 -1.62 17.57
N ARG A 51 2.31 -2.50 16.81
CA ARG A 51 1.96 -3.93 16.70
C ARG A 51 1.92 -4.67 18.04
N VAL A 52 2.79 -4.28 18.99
CA VAL A 52 2.83 -4.88 20.33
C VAL A 52 1.57 -4.54 21.12
N PHE A 53 1.13 -3.28 21.07
CA PHE A 53 -0.12 -2.86 21.71
C PHE A 53 -1.32 -3.56 21.06
N ASP A 54 -1.39 -3.56 19.73
CA ASP A 54 -2.48 -4.18 18.97
C ASP A 54 -2.64 -5.66 19.34
N LEU A 55 -1.54 -6.42 19.32
CA LEU A 55 -1.53 -7.81 19.74
C LEU A 55 -1.91 -7.98 21.22
N ALA A 56 -1.37 -7.18 22.13
CA ALA A 56 -1.67 -7.31 23.55
C ALA A 56 -3.16 -7.03 23.86
N ALA A 57 -3.70 -5.93 23.32
CA ALA A 57 -5.09 -5.54 23.51
C ALA A 57 -6.05 -6.52 22.81
N GLY A 58 -5.80 -6.83 21.54
CA GLY A 58 -6.62 -7.73 20.74
C GLY A 58 -6.63 -9.16 21.28
N MET A 59 -5.47 -9.68 21.70
CA MET A 59 -5.39 -11.01 22.30
C MET A 59 -6.06 -11.06 23.68
N SER A 60 -6.00 -9.98 24.46
CA SER A 60 -6.75 -9.88 25.73
C SER A 60 -8.26 -9.96 25.50
N LEU A 61 -8.77 -9.24 24.49
CA LEU A 61 -10.17 -9.34 24.08
C LEU A 61 -10.52 -10.74 23.57
N TYR A 62 -9.64 -11.37 22.79
CA TYR A 62 -9.83 -12.75 22.35
C TYR A 62 -9.96 -13.72 23.56
N PHE A 63 -9.06 -13.66 24.53
CA PHE A 63 -9.09 -14.53 25.72
C PHE A 63 -10.31 -14.28 26.62
N LEU A 64 -10.93 -13.10 26.53
CA LEU A 64 -12.19 -12.81 27.20
C LEU A 64 -13.40 -13.32 26.40
N LEU A 65 -13.52 -12.94 25.13
CA LEU A 65 -14.72 -13.10 24.33
C LEU A 65 -14.87 -14.50 23.72
N PHE A 66 -13.78 -15.11 23.26
CA PHE A 66 -13.83 -16.41 22.60
C PHE A 66 -14.34 -17.53 23.52
N PRO A 67 -13.89 -17.65 24.79
CA PRO A 67 -14.45 -18.62 25.73
C PRO A 67 -15.93 -18.35 26.05
N LEU A 68 -16.34 -17.09 26.13
CA LEU A 68 -17.75 -16.72 26.38
C LEU A 68 -18.64 -17.12 25.19
N ALA A 69 -18.21 -16.84 23.96
CA ALA A 69 -18.90 -17.25 22.74
C ALA A 69 -19.01 -18.78 22.65
N THR A 70 -17.93 -19.50 22.97
CA THR A 70 -17.92 -20.97 23.01
C THR A 70 -18.90 -21.51 24.05
N LYS A 71 -18.92 -20.94 25.27
CA LYS A 71 -19.87 -21.34 26.32
C LYS A 71 -21.31 -21.08 25.94
N ALA A 72 -21.59 -19.93 25.30
CA ALA A 72 -22.92 -19.60 24.81
C ALA A 72 -23.40 -20.58 23.74
N ALA A 73 -22.54 -20.91 22.76
CA ALA A 73 -22.84 -21.92 21.75
C ALA A 73 -23.05 -23.31 22.34
N ALA A 74 -22.21 -23.73 23.31
CA ALA A 74 -22.38 -25.01 23.99
C ALA A 74 -23.68 -25.09 24.81
N ALA A 75 -24.09 -23.99 25.45
CA ALA A 75 -25.37 -23.89 26.15
C ALA A 75 -26.55 -23.99 25.18
N LEU A 76 -26.45 -23.37 24.00
CA LEU A 76 -27.44 -23.51 22.93
C LEU A 76 -27.53 -24.97 22.45
N PHE A 77 -26.41 -25.66 22.26
CA PHE A 77 -26.42 -27.08 21.88
C PHE A 77 -27.01 -27.97 22.96
N SER A 78 -26.83 -27.61 24.23
CA SER A 78 -27.49 -28.28 25.36
C SER A 78 -29.01 -28.04 25.34
N LEU A 79 -29.46 -26.82 25.06
CA LEU A 79 -30.87 -26.46 24.89
C LEU A 79 -31.52 -27.22 23.72
N LEU A 80 -30.82 -27.36 22.61
CA LEU A 80 -31.23 -28.12 21.43
C LEU A 80 -31.09 -29.64 21.62
N ARG A 81 -30.61 -30.08 22.80
CA ARG A 81 -30.40 -31.50 23.15
C ARG A 81 -29.52 -32.25 22.15
N LEU A 82 -28.53 -31.58 21.56
CA LEU A 82 -27.61 -32.23 20.65
C LEU A 82 -26.80 -33.30 21.41
N PRO A 83 -26.68 -34.52 20.86
CA PRO A 83 -25.86 -35.58 21.44
C PRO A 83 -24.36 -35.29 21.23
N GLY A 84 -23.50 -35.90 22.06
CA GLY A 84 -22.04 -35.79 21.93
C GLY A 84 -21.40 -34.62 22.70
N PRO A 85 -20.08 -34.39 22.52
CA PRO A 85 -19.28 -33.41 23.26
C PRO A 85 -19.59 -31.98 22.78
N ARG A 86 -20.45 -31.27 23.51
CA ARG A 86 -21.02 -29.99 23.07
C ARG A 86 -20.02 -28.85 23.15
N VAL A 87 -19.09 -28.88 24.10
CA VAL A 87 -18.03 -27.85 24.21
C VAL A 87 -17.03 -27.99 23.06
N PHE A 88 -16.68 -29.22 22.68
CA PHE A 88 -15.91 -29.47 21.44
C PHE A 88 -16.64 -28.96 20.20
N ALA A 89 -17.90 -29.37 19.98
CA ALA A 89 -18.68 -28.94 18.83
C ALA A 89 -18.84 -27.40 18.77
N ALA A 90 -19.08 -26.78 19.93
CA ALA A 90 -19.17 -25.33 20.04
C ALA A 90 -17.84 -24.66 19.69
N SER A 91 -16.72 -25.17 20.22
CA SER A 91 -15.38 -24.64 19.91
C SER A 91 -15.06 -24.76 18.43
N PHE A 92 -15.48 -25.85 17.76
CA PHE A 92 -15.28 -26.04 16.33
C PHE A 92 -16.01 -24.98 15.51
N ILE A 93 -17.29 -24.75 15.83
CA ILE A 93 -18.13 -23.76 15.13
C ILE A 93 -17.65 -22.34 15.43
N THR A 94 -17.30 -22.01 16.68
CA THR A 94 -16.78 -20.68 17.03
C THR A 94 -15.42 -20.42 16.38
N THR A 95 -14.55 -21.43 16.27
CA THR A 95 -13.28 -21.32 15.53
C THR A 95 -13.53 -21.06 14.04
N ALA A 96 -14.44 -21.82 13.43
CA ALA A 96 -14.80 -21.65 12.02
C ALA A 96 -15.39 -20.25 11.77
N ALA A 97 -16.31 -19.81 12.63
CA ALA A 97 -16.92 -18.49 12.53
C ALA A 97 -15.87 -17.37 12.67
N LEU A 98 -14.97 -17.45 13.65
CA LEU A 98 -13.90 -16.47 13.84
C LEU A 98 -12.98 -16.41 12.62
N ALA A 99 -12.47 -17.56 12.16
CA ALA A 99 -11.61 -17.62 10.98
C ALA A 99 -12.34 -17.09 9.74
N PHE A 100 -13.60 -17.47 9.53
CA PHE A 100 -14.42 -16.92 8.45
C PHE A 100 -14.47 -15.39 8.50
N HIS A 101 -14.77 -14.79 9.65
CA HIS A 101 -14.88 -13.33 9.79
C HIS A 101 -13.53 -12.64 9.58
N VAL A 102 -12.43 -13.23 10.03
CA VAL A 102 -11.07 -12.71 9.81
C VAL A 102 -10.73 -12.65 8.32
N PHE A 103 -11.00 -13.70 7.55
CA PHE A 103 -10.71 -13.72 6.11
C PHE A 103 -11.73 -12.96 5.26
N ALA A 104 -13.01 -12.96 5.66
CA ALA A 104 -14.06 -12.20 5.00
C ALA A 104 -13.87 -10.69 5.18
N GLY A 105 -13.49 -10.26 6.40
CA GLY A 105 -13.16 -8.86 6.70
C GLY A 105 -11.91 -8.35 5.96
N ALA A 106 -11.03 -9.25 5.52
CA ALA A 106 -9.89 -8.95 4.65
C ALA A 106 -10.22 -9.08 3.15
N GLU A 107 -11.51 -9.03 2.79
CA GLU A 107 -12.02 -9.06 1.41
C GLU A 107 -11.46 -10.23 0.58
N SER A 108 -11.31 -11.40 1.21
CA SER A 108 -10.79 -12.60 0.52
C SER A 108 -11.84 -13.31 -0.34
N GLY A 109 -13.11 -12.90 -0.26
CA GLY A 109 -14.24 -13.55 -0.91
C GLY A 109 -14.85 -14.70 -0.10
N LEU A 110 -16.11 -15.03 -0.40
CA LEU A 110 -16.92 -15.98 0.38
C LEU A 110 -16.31 -17.39 0.40
N LEU A 111 -16.04 -17.95 -0.78
CA LEU A 111 -15.54 -19.32 -0.90
C LEU A 111 -14.21 -19.50 -0.17
N PHE A 112 -13.29 -18.57 -0.37
CA PHE A 112 -11.98 -18.61 0.28
C PHE A 112 -12.10 -18.52 1.81
N SER A 113 -12.95 -17.63 2.30
CA SER A 113 -13.19 -17.48 3.74
C SER A 113 -13.78 -18.76 4.36
N LEU A 114 -14.67 -19.47 3.65
CA LEU A 114 -15.18 -20.78 4.07
C LEU A 114 -14.10 -21.86 4.09
N VAL A 115 -13.23 -21.88 3.06
CA VAL A 115 -12.09 -22.81 3.00
C VAL A 115 -11.14 -22.56 4.18
N MET A 116 -10.80 -21.31 4.46
CA MET A 116 -9.95 -20.97 5.60
C MET A 116 -10.61 -21.31 6.94
N ALA A 117 -11.92 -21.08 7.09
CA ALA A 117 -12.66 -21.51 8.26
C ALA A 117 -12.57 -23.03 8.49
N ALA A 118 -12.70 -23.82 7.42
CA ALA A 118 -12.53 -25.27 7.48
C ALA A 118 -11.09 -25.66 7.84
N ILE A 119 -10.08 -25.04 7.21
CA ILE A 119 -8.66 -25.30 7.47
C ILE A 119 -8.33 -25.04 8.94
N PHE A 120 -8.71 -23.89 9.50
CA PHE A 120 -8.44 -23.56 10.90
C PHE A 120 -9.12 -24.53 11.87
N SER A 121 -10.40 -24.87 11.66
CA SER A 121 -11.11 -25.78 12.54
C SER A 121 -10.63 -27.23 12.44
N LEU A 122 -10.33 -27.72 11.23
CA LEU A 122 -9.78 -29.07 11.03
C LEU A 122 -8.36 -29.19 11.57
N SER A 123 -7.51 -28.19 11.31
CA SER A 123 -6.12 -28.17 11.83
C SER A 123 -6.10 -28.08 13.35
N GLY A 124 -6.97 -27.25 13.95
CA GLY A 124 -7.13 -27.17 15.39
C GLY A 124 -7.61 -28.49 16.00
N THR A 125 -8.55 -29.18 15.34
CA THR A 125 -9.01 -30.52 15.75
C THR A 125 -7.87 -31.55 15.67
N ALA A 126 -7.12 -31.57 14.57
CA ALA A 126 -5.98 -32.48 14.39
C ALA A 126 -4.88 -32.24 15.43
N ALA A 127 -4.51 -30.98 15.68
CA ALA A 127 -3.55 -30.61 16.73
C ALA A 127 -4.05 -31.03 18.12
N GLY A 128 -5.34 -30.87 18.39
CA GLY A 128 -5.99 -31.31 19.62
C GLY A 128 -6.00 -32.83 19.80
N LEU A 129 -6.28 -33.58 18.73
CA LEU A 129 -6.22 -35.05 18.72
C LEU A 129 -4.80 -35.55 18.98
N LEU A 130 -3.81 -34.95 18.32
CA LEU A 130 -2.40 -35.23 18.57
C LEU A 130 -2.05 -34.96 20.04
N TYR A 131 -2.43 -33.80 20.57
CA TYR A 131 -2.18 -33.48 21.99
C TYR A 131 -2.85 -34.48 22.94
N ALA A 132 -4.11 -34.86 22.69
CA ALA A 132 -4.83 -35.85 23.48
C ALA A 132 -4.14 -37.23 23.44
N PHE A 133 -3.72 -37.67 22.25
CA PHE A 133 -2.96 -38.90 22.05
C PHE A 133 -1.64 -38.91 22.82
N LEU A 134 -0.84 -37.84 22.67
CA LEU A 134 0.44 -37.71 23.37
C LEU A 134 0.26 -37.67 24.90
N ARG A 135 -0.86 -37.11 25.38
CA ARG A 135 -1.21 -37.09 26.80
C ARG A 135 -1.54 -38.48 27.32
N ALA A 136 -2.33 -39.25 26.57
CA ALA A 136 -2.71 -40.62 26.92
C ALA A 136 -1.49 -41.56 27.03
N HIS A 137 -0.45 -41.34 26.21
CA HIS A 137 0.77 -42.16 26.19
C HIS A 137 1.88 -41.67 27.15
N GLY A 138 1.58 -40.77 28.10
CA GLY A 138 2.53 -40.38 29.16
C GLY A 138 3.79 -39.65 28.68
N ILE A 139 3.81 -39.14 27.45
CA ILE A 139 5.00 -38.50 26.87
C ILE A 139 5.41 -37.26 27.70
N ARG A 140 6.71 -37.08 27.95
CA ARG A 140 7.24 -35.93 28.71
C ARG A 140 6.80 -34.59 28.09
N ARG A 141 6.51 -33.58 28.92
CA ARG A 141 6.00 -32.27 28.48
C ARG A 141 6.89 -31.60 27.43
N SER A 142 8.22 -31.69 27.55
CA SER A 142 9.17 -31.15 26.57
C SER A 142 9.06 -31.80 25.20
N ARG A 143 8.94 -33.13 25.14
CA ARG A 143 8.76 -33.88 23.87
C ARG A 143 7.39 -33.60 23.24
N LYS A 144 6.34 -33.39 24.03
CA LYS A 144 5.02 -32.96 23.54
C LYS A 144 5.09 -31.61 22.85
N ALA A 145 5.77 -30.64 23.47
CA ALA A 145 5.95 -29.32 22.91
C ALA A 145 6.71 -29.40 21.57
N ILE A 146 7.81 -30.17 21.51
CA ILE A 146 8.58 -30.36 20.27
C ILE A 146 7.74 -31.00 19.16
N LEU A 147 6.99 -32.07 19.44
CA LEU A 147 6.16 -32.73 18.42
C LEU A 147 5.01 -31.84 17.93
N LEU A 148 4.40 -31.05 18.82
CA LEU A 148 3.39 -30.06 18.43
C LEU A 148 4.00 -28.92 17.60
N LEU A 149 5.19 -28.43 17.98
CA LEU A 149 5.94 -27.45 17.20
C LEU A 149 6.27 -28.00 15.81
N LEU A 150 6.78 -29.23 15.71
CA LEU A 150 7.07 -29.87 14.42
C LEU A 150 5.81 -30.06 13.56
N PHE A 151 4.68 -30.45 14.16
CA PHE A 151 3.40 -30.56 13.44
C PHE A 151 2.93 -29.20 12.92
N LEU A 152 2.96 -28.16 13.75
CA LEU A 152 2.60 -26.80 13.35
C LEU A 152 3.57 -26.23 12.32
N SER A 153 4.88 -26.51 12.45
CA SER A 153 5.90 -26.13 11.47
C SER A 153 5.68 -26.85 10.14
N ALA A 154 5.42 -28.15 10.12
CA ALA A 154 5.10 -28.90 8.90
C ALA A 154 3.82 -28.38 8.23
N ALA A 155 2.78 -28.10 9.01
CA ALA A 155 1.56 -27.48 8.50
C ALA A 155 1.82 -26.08 7.92
N SER A 156 2.71 -25.29 8.55
CA SER A 156 3.11 -23.98 8.03
C SER A 156 3.94 -24.07 6.75
N LEU A 157 4.79 -25.08 6.58
CA LEU A 157 5.60 -25.29 5.37
C LEU A 157 4.75 -25.60 4.13
N CYS A 158 3.52 -26.10 4.30
CA CYS A 158 2.56 -26.22 3.19
C CYS A 158 2.08 -24.85 2.66
N PHE A 159 2.20 -23.78 3.46
CA PHE A 159 1.85 -22.41 3.08
C PHE A 159 3.09 -21.52 2.82
N PHE A 160 4.24 -21.89 3.38
CA PHE A 160 5.52 -21.19 3.21
C PHE A 160 6.45 -22.00 2.32
N HIS A 161 6.47 -21.68 1.03
CA HIS A 161 7.53 -22.13 0.14
C HIS A 161 8.69 -21.12 0.16
N PRO A 162 9.94 -21.55 0.42
CA PRO A 162 11.09 -20.68 0.26
C PRO A 162 11.18 -20.19 -1.20
N ASP A 163 11.34 -18.88 -1.36
CA ASP A 163 11.40 -18.20 -2.64
C ASP A 163 12.59 -18.77 -3.45
N SER A 164 12.32 -19.34 -4.62
CA SER A 164 13.33 -19.59 -5.63
C SER A 164 12.94 -18.74 -6.84
N PRO A 165 13.74 -17.72 -7.20
CA PRO A 165 13.42 -16.90 -8.36
C PRO A 165 13.37 -17.81 -9.60
N PRO A 166 12.39 -17.61 -10.51
CA PRO A 166 12.41 -18.33 -11.78
C PRO A 166 13.71 -17.99 -12.51
N PRO A 167 14.37 -18.97 -13.16
CA PRO A 167 15.54 -18.70 -13.98
C PRO A 167 15.12 -17.73 -15.10
N ALA A 168 15.74 -16.55 -15.15
CA ALA A 168 15.61 -15.65 -16.28
C ALA A 168 16.16 -16.39 -17.51
N ARG A 169 15.33 -16.58 -18.54
CA ARG A 169 15.85 -16.93 -19.86
C ARG A 169 16.45 -15.65 -20.47
N PRO A 170 17.66 -15.70 -21.03
CA PRO A 170 18.20 -14.57 -21.77
C PRO A 170 17.21 -14.18 -22.87
N ALA A 171 16.89 -12.89 -22.98
CA ALA A 171 16.40 -12.37 -24.25
C ALA A 171 17.55 -12.49 -25.25
N ASP A 172 17.25 -12.84 -26.50
CA ASP A 172 18.25 -12.88 -27.57
C ASP A 172 18.89 -11.49 -27.67
N GLY A 173 20.20 -11.44 -27.37
CA GLY A 173 20.95 -10.20 -27.22
C GLY A 173 20.96 -9.41 -28.52
N PHE A 174 20.48 -8.17 -28.45
CA PHE A 174 20.77 -7.17 -29.48
C PHE A 174 22.02 -6.42 -29.05
N ALA A 175 23.11 -6.56 -29.80
CA ALA A 175 24.33 -5.80 -29.56
C ALA A 175 24.17 -4.37 -30.07
N GLY A 176 24.03 -3.41 -29.16
CA GLY A 176 24.24 -1.99 -29.46
C GLY A 176 23.26 -1.04 -28.77
N GLY A 177 23.76 -0.08 -28.01
CA GLY A 177 22.94 1.07 -27.58
C GLY A 177 23.51 1.92 -26.44
N ALA A 178 24.00 1.33 -25.36
CA ALA A 178 24.30 2.07 -24.12
C ALA A 178 25.68 2.76 -24.07
N GLU A 179 26.43 2.89 -25.17
CA GLU A 179 27.78 3.49 -25.12
C GLU A 179 27.79 5.02 -25.03
N ALA A 180 26.69 5.71 -25.39
CA ALA A 180 26.67 7.17 -25.44
C ALA A 180 26.19 7.85 -24.14
N ALA A 181 25.32 7.22 -23.35
CA ALA A 181 24.69 7.83 -22.17
C ALA A 181 25.16 7.17 -20.86
N LEU A 182 25.33 7.98 -19.80
CA LEU A 182 25.62 7.47 -18.45
C LEU A 182 24.37 6.78 -17.88
N ASN A 183 24.55 5.71 -17.09
CA ASN A 183 23.43 5.03 -16.43
C ASN A 183 22.61 6.03 -15.59
N PRO A 184 21.32 6.25 -15.88
CA PRO A 184 20.49 7.25 -15.20
C PRO A 184 20.20 6.88 -13.73
N ALA A 185 20.36 5.60 -13.36
CA ALA A 185 20.23 5.15 -11.98
C ALA A 185 21.48 5.38 -11.12
N ASN A 186 22.57 5.89 -11.70
CA ASN A 186 23.73 6.33 -10.94
C ASN A 186 23.49 7.73 -10.36
N PRO A 187 24.00 8.02 -9.15
CA PRO A 187 23.98 9.38 -8.60
C PRO A 187 24.59 10.40 -9.56
N GLY A 188 24.01 11.58 -9.59
CA GLY A 188 24.53 12.71 -10.36
C GLY A 188 25.61 13.49 -9.59
N PRO A 189 26.10 14.60 -10.18
CA PRO A 189 27.20 15.37 -9.61
C PRO A 189 26.79 16.31 -8.47
N TYR A 190 25.49 16.54 -8.26
CA TYR A 190 25.02 17.48 -7.24
C TYR A 190 25.07 16.84 -5.86
N ARG A 191 25.53 17.61 -4.88
CA ARG A 191 25.15 17.40 -3.48
C ARG A 191 23.71 17.85 -3.29
N TYR A 192 23.06 17.37 -2.24
CA TYR A 192 21.69 17.75 -1.92
C TYR A 192 21.49 17.88 -0.42
N SER A 193 20.54 18.73 -0.05
CA SER A 193 20.02 18.87 1.30
C SER A 193 18.70 18.10 1.44
N TYR A 194 18.42 17.64 2.65
CA TYR A 194 17.16 17.01 3.02
C TYR A 194 16.46 17.83 4.10
N PHE A 195 15.19 18.14 3.90
CA PHE A 195 14.37 18.81 4.91
C PHE A 195 12.88 18.50 4.71
N THR A 196 12.05 18.92 5.65
CA THR A 196 10.59 18.74 5.58
C THR A 196 9.86 20.07 5.68
N TYR A 197 8.69 20.13 5.05
CA TYR A 197 7.69 21.13 5.38
C TYR A 197 6.40 20.45 5.85
N GLY A 198 5.70 21.09 6.78
CA GLY A 198 4.45 20.54 7.31
C GLY A 198 3.69 21.54 8.17
N SER A 199 2.58 21.11 8.73
CA SER A 199 1.64 21.98 9.47
C SER A 199 2.22 22.59 10.76
N GLY A 200 3.36 22.11 11.24
CA GLY A 200 3.95 22.51 12.52
C GLY A 200 3.23 21.93 13.74
N THR A 201 2.13 21.19 13.54
CA THR A 201 1.24 20.70 14.59
C THR A 201 0.85 19.23 14.45
N ASP A 202 1.51 18.49 13.55
CA ASP A 202 1.27 17.06 13.37
C ASP A 202 1.52 16.27 14.66
N LYS A 203 0.51 15.54 15.12
CA LYS A 203 0.55 14.78 16.39
C LYS A 203 1.29 13.45 16.28
N LYS A 204 1.35 12.89 15.08
CA LYS A 204 1.87 11.55 14.82
C LYS A 204 3.32 11.60 14.36
N ARG A 205 3.71 12.70 13.73
CA ARG A 205 4.94 12.82 12.95
C ARG A 205 5.69 14.09 13.32
N PRO A 206 6.64 14.03 14.26
CA PRO A 206 7.38 15.20 14.71
C PRO A 206 8.01 15.99 13.56
N GLU A 207 8.48 15.31 12.52
CA GLU A 207 9.11 15.91 11.34
C GLU A 207 8.17 16.80 10.50
N PHE A 208 6.86 16.70 10.69
CA PHE A 208 5.85 17.61 10.12
C PHE A 208 5.17 18.48 11.18
N GLY A 209 5.44 18.19 12.45
CA GLY A 209 5.04 18.96 13.61
C GLY A 209 6.18 19.87 14.08
N ARG A 210 6.57 19.67 15.35
CA ARG A 210 7.57 20.52 16.03
C ARG A 210 8.98 20.52 15.42
N GLU A 211 9.33 19.53 14.61
CA GLU A 211 10.63 19.38 13.94
C GLU A 211 10.56 19.74 12.44
N ALA A 212 9.43 20.25 11.96
CA ALA A 212 9.30 20.70 10.57
C ALA A 212 10.28 21.86 10.29
N SER A 213 11.07 21.73 9.22
CA SER A 213 12.05 22.75 8.84
C SER A 213 11.37 24.00 8.28
N LEU A 214 10.26 23.82 7.56
CA LEU A 214 9.39 24.90 7.10
C LEU A 214 7.95 24.63 7.54
N VAL A 215 7.24 25.70 7.92
CA VAL A 215 5.82 25.62 8.26
C VAL A 215 5.00 25.93 7.02
N SER A 216 4.13 25.01 6.62
CA SER A 216 3.17 25.19 5.52
C SER A 216 1.80 25.61 6.04
N ARG A 217 0.98 26.20 5.18
CA ARG A 217 -0.44 26.40 5.49
C ARG A 217 -1.21 25.08 5.50
N THR A 218 -2.38 25.10 6.10
CA THR A 218 -3.40 24.05 5.92
C THR A 218 -4.40 24.48 4.85
N VAL A 219 -5.15 23.51 4.32
CA VAL A 219 -6.17 23.74 3.31
C VAL A 219 -7.52 23.19 3.75
N ASP A 220 -8.59 23.89 3.38
CA ASP A 220 -9.96 23.53 3.71
C ASP A 220 -10.60 22.79 2.55
N ALA A 221 -10.87 21.49 2.76
CA ALA A 221 -11.46 20.60 1.77
C ALA A 221 -12.97 20.37 1.97
N SER A 222 -13.65 21.18 2.80
CA SER A 222 -15.09 21.02 3.08
C SER A 222 -15.99 21.09 1.84
N ALA A 223 -15.49 21.65 0.73
CA ALA A 223 -16.20 21.69 -0.55
C ALA A 223 -16.17 20.35 -1.31
N TYR A 224 -15.25 19.44 -0.94
CA TYR A 224 -15.00 18.18 -1.62
C TYR A 224 -15.35 16.96 -0.79
N ILE A 225 -15.12 17.02 0.52
CA ILE A 225 -15.36 15.90 1.42
C ILE A 225 -16.46 16.18 2.41
N THR A 226 -17.34 15.19 2.54
CA THR A 226 -18.42 15.18 3.52
C THR A 226 -18.29 14.04 4.51
N ASP A 227 -17.53 13.00 4.18
CA ASP A 227 -17.26 11.84 5.03
C ASP A 227 -15.86 11.91 5.67
N TRP A 228 -15.77 12.72 6.73
CA TRP A 228 -14.61 12.73 7.62
C TRP A 228 -15.01 12.33 9.04
N THR A 229 -14.67 11.11 9.43
CA THR A 229 -15.17 10.55 10.70
C THR A 229 -14.45 11.13 11.93
N PRO A 230 -15.13 11.23 13.09
CA PRO A 230 -14.50 11.65 14.35
C PRO A 230 -13.30 10.79 14.78
N LEU A 231 -13.30 9.50 14.43
CA LEU A 231 -12.17 8.61 14.71
C LEU A 231 -10.93 8.99 13.89
N ARG A 232 -11.11 9.43 12.64
CA ARG A 232 -10.03 9.96 11.81
C ARG A 232 -9.48 11.25 12.40
N THR A 233 -10.35 12.16 12.86
CA THR A 233 -9.94 13.38 13.57
C THR A 233 -9.22 13.08 14.88
N LEU A 234 -9.67 12.08 15.65
CA LEU A 234 -9.01 11.66 16.88
C LEU A 234 -7.59 11.15 16.59
N PHE A 235 -7.42 10.38 15.51
CA PHE A 235 -6.12 9.85 15.13
C PHE A 235 -5.16 10.94 14.66
N TRP A 236 -5.57 11.77 13.70
CA TRP A 236 -4.70 12.76 13.06
C TRP A 236 -4.58 14.08 13.82
N GLY A 237 -5.61 14.46 14.57
CA GLY A 237 -5.69 15.72 15.29
C GLY A 237 -6.21 16.90 14.48
N PHE A 238 -6.67 16.67 13.26
CA PHE A 238 -7.31 17.66 12.38
C PHE A 238 -8.49 17.03 11.62
N ASP A 239 -9.33 17.88 11.04
CA ASP A 239 -10.50 17.52 10.24
C ASP A 239 -10.36 18.00 8.79
N GLU A 240 -11.41 17.84 7.99
CA GLU A 240 -11.47 18.22 6.58
C GLU A 240 -11.17 19.70 6.32
N LYS A 241 -11.31 20.57 7.33
CA LYS A 241 -11.13 22.02 7.21
C LYS A 241 -9.67 22.44 7.31
N LYS A 242 -8.81 21.55 7.81
CA LYS A 242 -7.41 21.86 8.14
C LYS A 242 -6.47 20.75 7.67
N LEU A 243 -6.67 20.26 6.44
CA LEU A 243 -5.77 19.26 5.87
C LEU A 243 -4.34 19.85 5.76
N PRO A 244 -3.32 19.14 6.27
CA PRO A 244 -1.95 19.63 6.24
C PRO A 244 -1.32 19.45 4.85
N LEU A 245 -0.43 20.36 4.48
CA LEU A 245 0.43 20.22 3.30
C LEU A 245 1.81 19.72 3.76
N ASN A 246 1.92 18.42 3.99
CA ASN A 246 3.15 17.79 4.47
C ASN A 246 4.01 17.24 3.31
N GLY A 247 5.31 17.55 3.29
CA GLY A 247 6.21 17.08 2.24
C GLY A 247 7.65 16.88 2.70
N ARG A 248 8.28 15.79 2.20
CA ARG A 248 9.71 15.51 2.37
C ARG A 248 10.45 15.96 1.12
N VAL A 249 11.49 16.78 1.31
CA VAL A 249 12.20 17.45 0.22
C VAL A 249 13.65 16.99 0.16
N TRP A 250 14.09 16.57 -1.02
CA TRP A 250 15.49 16.43 -1.38
C TRP A 250 15.81 17.50 -2.43
N MET A 251 16.66 18.45 -2.08
CA MET A 251 16.92 19.65 -2.88
C MET A 251 18.39 19.72 -3.28
N PRO A 252 18.72 19.83 -4.58
CA PRO A 252 20.09 20.01 -5.03
C PRO A 252 20.72 21.29 -4.42
N GLU A 253 21.99 21.19 -4.04
CA GLU A 253 22.78 22.36 -3.67
C GLU A 253 23.26 23.10 -4.93
N GLY A 254 23.22 24.43 -4.92
CA GLY A 254 23.69 25.28 -6.02
C GLY A 254 22.77 26.47 -6.27
N GLU A 255 23.08 27.25 -7.30
CA GLU A 255 22.34 28.48 -7.62
C GLU A 255 20.91 28.22 -8.12
N GLY A 256 20.68 27.11 -8.84
CA GLY A 256 19.42 26.84 -9.52
C GLY A 256 19.22 27.77 -10.73
N PRO A 257 17.98 27.92 -11.24
CA PRO A 257 16.79 27.16 -10.83
C PRO A 257 16.88 25.68 -11.23
N PHE A 258 16.16 24.83 -10.51
CA PHE A 258 16.12 23.38 -10.73
C PHE A 258 14.69 22.94 -11.08
N PRO A 259 14.50 21.96 -11.98
CA PRO A 259 13.19 21.36 -12.22
C PRO A 259 12.59 20.77 -10.94
N LEU A 260 11.26 20.82 -10.84
CA LEU A 260 10.50 20.35 -9.68
C LEU A 260 9.79 19.04 -10.00
N PHE A 261 9.98 18.04 -9.14
CA PHE A 261 9.33 16.74 -9.21
C PHE A 261 8.60 16.42 -7.91
N LEU A 262 7.28 16.24 -7.97
CA LEU A 262 6.46 15.77 -6.84
C LEU A 262 6.04 14.33 -7.08
N ILE A 263 6.12 13.48 -6.05
CA ILE A 263 5.57 12.12 -6.10
C ILE A 263 4.62 11.88 -4.93
N VAL A 264 3.47 11.28 -5.21
CA VAL A 264 2.46 10.93 -4.21
C VAL A 264 2.17 9.45 -4.14
N HIS A 265 1.99 8.93 -2.93
CA HIS A 265 1.68 7.52 -2.71
C HIS A 265 0.21 7.18 -2.99
N GLY A 266 -0.05 5.87 -3.09
CA GLY A 266 -1.38 5.30 -3.27
C GLY A 266 -2.16 5.12 -1.98
N ASN A 267 -3.26 4.36 -2.07
CA ASN A 267 -3.96 3.93 -0.87
C ASN A 267 -3.16 2.85 -0.14
N HIS A 268 -3.03 3.00 1.17
CA HIS A 268 -2.51 2.00 2.09
C HIS A 268 -3.38 2.04 3.36
N THR A 269 -2.96 1.44 4.48
CA THR A 269 -3.51 1.76 5.80
C THR A 269 -2.98 3.11 6.28
N MET A 270 -3.82 4.02 6.77
CA MET A 270 -3.39 5.35 7.24
C MET A 270 -2.47 5.31 8.46
N GLU A 271 -2.47 4.20 9.19
CA GLU A 271 -1.62 3.92 10.34
C GLU A 271 -0.18 3.53 9.95
N ASP A 272 0.10 3.37 8.65
CA ASP A 272 1.42 3.01 8.12
C ASP A 272 1.85 4.01 7.02
N PHE A 273 2.88 4.81 7.31
CA PHE A 273 3.19 6.03 6.56
C PHE A 273 3.96 5.75 5.27
N SER A 274 3.35 6.12 4.15
CA SER A 274 3.76 5.72 2.80
C SER A 274 4.74 6.68 2.11
N ASP A 275 4.77 7.95 2.50
CA ASP A 275 5.60 9.00 1.87
C ASP A 275 7.12 8.79 2.09
N THR A 276 7.52 8.05 3.12
CA THR A 276 8.92 7.69 3.37
C THR A 276 9.49 6.77 2.29
N GLY A 277 8.62 6.01 1.63
CA GLY A 277 8.99 4.92 0.75
C GLY A 277 9.72 5.30 -0.54
N TYR A 278 9.73 6.59 -0.89
CA TYR A 278 10.35 7.13 -2.11
C TYR A 278 11.70 7.80 -1.87
N ALA A 279 12.29 7.67 -0.67
CA ALA A 279 13.58 8.29 -0.36
C ALA A 279 14.67 7.94 -1.37
N TYR A 280 14.73 6.69 -1.83
CA TYR A 280 15.70 6.25 -2.85
C TYR A 280 15.56 6.98 -4.20
N LEU A 281 14.35 7.42 -4.57
CA LEU A 281 14.12 8.26 -5.75
C LEU A 281 14.47 9.71 -5.44
N GLY A 282 14.09 10.21 -4.26
CA GLY A 282 14.41 11.56 -3.81
C GLY A 282 15.89 11.85 -3.81
N GLU A 283 16.68 10.97 -3.21
CA GLU A 283 18.15 11.08 -3.15
C GLU A 283 18.78 11.00 -4.54
N LEU A 284 18.35 10.03 -5.37
CA LEU A 284 18.86 9.89 -6.74
C LEU A 284 18.57 11.15 -7.55
N LEU A 285 17.32 11.58 -7.62
CA LEU A 285 16.89 12.68 -8.47
C LEU A 285 17.47 14.02 -7.97
N ALA A 286 17.57 14.24 -6.65
CA ALA A 286 18.24 15.42 -6.13
C ALA A 286 19.73 15.47 -6.48
N SER A 287 20.44 14.33 -6.40
CA SER A 287 21.84 14.27 -6.86
C SER A 287 22.00 14.56 -8.36
N ARG A 288 20.91 14.42 -9.14
CA ARG A 288 20.86 14.68 -10.57
C ARG A 288 20.30 16.07 -10.93
N GLY A 289 20.06 16.93 -9.94
CA GLY A 289 19.64 18.31 -10.18
C GLY A 289 18.12 18.53 -10.20
N PHE A 290 17.33 17.61 -9.65
CA PHE A 290 15.88 17.78 -9.50
C PHE A 290 15.49 18.09 -8.06
N ILE A 291 14.70 19.13 -7.82
CA ILE A 291 14.03 19.27 -6.52
C ILE A 291 12.96 18.19 -6.44
N THR A 292 13.15 17.24 -5.54
CA THR A 292 12.23 16.10 -5.39
C THR A 292 11.45 16.19 -4.09
N VAL A 293 10.13 16.06 -4.19
CA VAL A 293 9.22 16.15 -3.06
C VAL A 293 8.36 14.88 -2.98
N SER A 294 8.48 14.13 -1.89
CA SER A 294 7.54 13.06 -1.56
C SER A 294 6.42 13.64 -0.71
N VAL A 295 5.19 13.59 -1.24
CA VAL A 295 4.00 14.22 -0.66
C VAL A 295 3.29 13.25 0.28
N ASP A 296 2.96 13.72 1.49
CA ASP A 296 2.19 12.97 2.48
C ASP A 296 0.69 13.18 2.28
N GLN A 297 0.00 12.07 1.97
CA GLN A 297 -1.47 12.00 1.91
C GLN A 297 -1.97 10.79 2.72
N ASN A 298 -1.25 10.38 3.76
CA ASN A 298 -1.62 9.22 4.57
C ASN A 298 -2.98 9.43 5.26
N PHE A 299 -3.35 10.67 5.54
CA PHE A 299 -4.67 11.01 6.08
C PHE A 299 -5.84 10.81 5.10
N LEU A 300 -5.56 10.44 3.84
CA LEU A 300 -6.56 9.99 2.84
C LEU A 300 -6.55 8.48 2.62
N ASN A 301 -5.69 7.74 3.30
CA ASN A 301 -5.64 6.28 3.21
C ASN A 301 -6.79 5.63 3.97
N TYR A 302 -7.15 4.41 3.57
CA TYR A 302 -8.11 3.57 4.28
C TYR A 302 -7.70 3.32 5.73
N SER A 303 -8.68 3.25 6.62
CA SER A 303 -8.54 2.66 7.96
C SER A 303 -9.66 1.67 8.19
N PHE A 304 -9.36 0.54 8.82
CA PHE A 304 -10.40 -0.39 9.25
C PHE A 304 -11.37 0.28 10.24
N TRP A 305 -10.89 1.23 11.05
CA TRP A 305 -11.66 1.88 12.10
C TRP A 305 -12.50 3.05 11.58
N SER A 306 -12.07 3.67 10.49
CA SER A 306 -12.58 4.98 10.08
C SER A 306 -12.97 5.05 8.60
N GLY A 307 -12.92 3.94 7.87
CA GLY A 307 -13.19 3.87 6.43
C GLY A 307 -12.17 4.62 5.58
N ILE A 308 -12.54 4.91 4.34
CA ILE A 308 -11.81 5.77 3.40
C ILE A 308 -12.64 7.03 3.15
N PRO A 309 -12.05 8.24 3.16
CA PRO A 309 -12.80 9.46 2.84
C PRO A 309 -13.44 9.40 1.44
N ASP A 310 -14.60 10.04 1.28
CA ASP A 310 -15.25 10.25 -0.01
C ASP A 310 -14.37 11.12 -0.94
N GLU A 311 -14.68 11.11 -2.24
CA GLU A 311 -13.94 11.89 -3.25
C GLU A 311 -12.41 11.67 -3.25
N ASN A 312 -11.96 10.51 -2.76
CA ASN A 312 -10.55 10.22 -2.46
C ASN A 312 -9.60 10.57 -3.61
N MET A 313 -9.93 10.18 -4.84
CA MET A 313 -9.08 10.47 -6.00
C MET A 313 -9.01 11.96 -6.32
N LYS A 314 -10.14 12.70 -6.23
CA LYS A 314 -10.13 14.15 -6.45
C LYS A 314 -9.33 14.86 -5.38
N LEU A 315 -9.50 14.50 -4.11
CA LEU A 315 -8.74 15.10 -3.02
C LEU A 315 -7.24 14.92 -3.18
N ARG A 316 -6.80 13.72 -3.57
CA ARG A 316 -5.37 13.46 -3.80
C ARG A 316 -4.81 14.36 -4.91
N ALA A 317 -5.57 14.56 -5.99
CA ALA A 317 -5.20 15.44 -7.08
C ALA A 317 -5.21 16.91 -6.66
N TRP A 318 -6.25 17.34 -5.93
CA TRP A 318 -6.41 18.68 -5.40
C TRP A 318 -5.27 19.06 -4.44
N LEU A 319 -4.91 18.16 -3.52
CA LEU A 319 -3.78 18.36 -2.61
C LEU A 319 -2.46 18.50 -3.38
N LEU A 320 -2.20 17.68 -4.40
CA LEU A 320 -1.01 17.83 -5.25
C LEU A 320 -0.89 19.26 -5.82
N LEU A 321 -2.00 19.84 -6.30
CA LEU A 321 -2.04 21.22 -6.81
C LEU A 321 -1.76 22.23 -5.68
N HIS A 322 -2.32 22.02 -4.49
CA HIS A 322 -2.03 22.86 -3.32
C HIS A 322 -0.58 22.78 -2.85
N HIS A 323 0.06 21.63 -2.98
CA HIS A 323 1.50 21.48 -2.72
C HIS A 323 2.34 22.33 -3.67
N LEU A 324 1.99 22.36 -4.97
CA LEU A 324 2.65 23.24 -5.93
C LEU A 324 2.47 24.72 -5.58
N LEU A 325 1.26 25.14 -5.18
CA LEU A 325 0.99 26.51 -4.72
C LEU A 325 1.78 26.86 -3.45
N GLN A 326 1.90 25.92 -2.50
CA GLN A 326 2.68 26.12 -1.27
C GLN A 326 4.18 26.25 -1.56
N ILE A 327 4.70 25.46 -2.51
CA ILE A 327 6.10 25.57 -2.96
C ILE A 327 6.31 26.91 -3.69
N GLU A 328 5.31 27.42 -4.42
CA GLU A 328 5.36 28.77 -5.00
C GLU A 328 5.43 29.86 -3.93
N ASP A 329 4.62 29.73 -2.87
CA ASP A 329 4.67 30.66 -1.74
C ASP A 329 6.07 30.67 -1.10
N PHE A 330 6.66 29.49 -0.88
CA PHE A 330 8.03 29.36 -0.38
C PHE A 330 9.08 29.91 -1.36
N HIS A 331 8.89 29.68 -2.66
CA HIS A 331 9.79 30.18 -3.70
C HIS A 331 9.84 31.70 -3.79
N ARG A 332 8.73 32.38 -3.47
CA ARG A 332 8.63 33.85 -3.47
C ARG A 332 9.07 34.47 -2.14
N GLN A 333 9.21 33.69 -1.09
CA GLN A 333 9.61 34.16 0.22
C GLN A 333 11.13 34.31 0.29
N GLU A 334 11.62 35.52 0.56
CA GLU A 334 13.05 35.79 0.76
C GLU A 334 13.60 34.99 1.95
N GLY A 335 14.81 34.43 1.81
CA GLY A 335 15.47 33.62 2.82
C GLY A 335 14.91 32.20 3.00
N ASN A 336 13.85 31.83 2.29
CA ASN A 336 13.34 30.45 2.28
C ASN A 336 14.28 29.55 1.43
N PRO A 337 14.50 28.26 1.78
CA PRO A 337 15.27 27.33 0.95
C PRO A 337 14.83 27.24 -0.51
N PHE A 338 13.54 27.44 -0.81
CA PHE A 338 13.02 27.43 -2.18
C PHE A 338 13.22 28.76 -2.93
N SER A 339 13.66 29.82 -2.25
CA SER A 339 13.71 31.19 -2.78
C SER A 339 14.54 31.26 -4.06
N GLY A 340 13.90 31.56 -5.20
CA GLY A 340 14.55 31.59 -6.51
C GLY A 340 15.04 30.23 -7.06
N LYS A 341 14.83 29.11 -6.36
CA LYS A 341 15.41 27.79 -6.73
C LYS A 341 14.58 26.95 -7.68
N VAL A 342 13.30 27.26 -7.90
CA VAL A 342 12.38 26.40 -8.65
C VAL A 342 12.24 26.87 -10.10
N ASP A 343 12.44 25.96 -11.05
CA ASP A 343 12.10 26.18 -12.46
C ASP A 343 10.64 25.82 -12.73
N TRP A 344 9.77 26.83 -12.72
CA TRP A 344 8.33 26.66 -12.93
C TRP A 344 7.92 26.27 -14.36
N ASN A 345 8.84 26.33 -15.33
CA ASN A 345 8.58 25.82 -16.69
C ASN A 345 8.82 24.31 -16.79
N ASN A 346 9.49 23.71 -15.80
CA ASN A 346 9.87 22.30 -15.79
C ASN A 346 9.37 21.63 -14.50
N VAL A 347 8.04 21.50 -14.39
CA VAL A 347 7.36 20.80 -13.29
C VAL A 347 6.86 19.44 -13.76
N ALA A 348 7.16 18.40 -13.00
CA ALA A 348 6.62 17.07 -13.18
C ALA A 348 5.93 16.57 -11.90
N VAL A 349 4.87 15.79 -12.08
CA VAL A 349 4.19 15.10 -10.97
C VAL A 349 4.15 13.60 -11.24
N ALA A 350 4.20 12.82 -10.18
CA ALA A 350 4.07 11.38 -10.26
C ALA A 350 3.18 10.87 -9.15
N GLY A 351 2.70 9.65 -9.34
CA GLY A 351 2.12 8.94 -8.23
C GLY A 351 1.99 7.45 -8.44
N HIS A 352 1.72 6.77 -7.33
CA HIS A 352 1.58 5.32 -7.27
C HIS A 352 0.13 4.91 -7.03
N SER A 353 -0.40 3.93 -7.75
CA SER A 353 -1.76 3.40 -7.54
C SER A 353 -2.81 4.51 -7.69
N ARG A 354 -3.65 4.75 -6.68
CA ARG A 354 -4.56 5.91 -6.65
C ARG A 354 -3.84 7.24 -6.81
N GLY A 355 -2.62 7.36 -6.32
CA GLY A 355 -1.77 8.53 -6.52
C GLY A 355 -1.37 8.73 -7.97
N GLY A 356 -1.19 7.64 -8.74
CA GLY A 356 -0.87 7.73 -10.17
C GLY A 356 -2.08 8.22 -10.99
N GLN A 357 -3.30 7.81 -10.63
CA GLN A 357 -4.52 8.41 -11.15
C GLN A 357 -4.66 9.89 -10.76
N ALA A 358 -4.38 10.23 -9.50
CA ALA A 358 -4.42 11.60 -9.02
C ALA A 358 -3.42 12.51 -9.74
N ALA A 359 -2.21 12.02 -10.06
CA ALA A 359 -1.22 12.76 -10.84
C ALA A 359 -1.71 13.10 -12.25
N ALA A 360 -2.38 12.15 -12.93
CA ALA A 360 -3.01 12.42 -14.22
C ALA A 360 -4.19 13.40 -14.11
N MET A 361 -5.00 13.31 -13.06
CA MET A 361 -6.08 14.27 -12.78
C MET A 361 -5.54 15.68 -12.48
N ALA A 362 -4.42 15.79 -11.76
CA ALA A 362 -3.76 17.06 -11.49
C ALA A 362 -3.21 17.70 -12.78
N ALA A 363 -2.68 16.92 -13.72
CA ALA A 363 -2.32 17.42 -15.04
C ALA A 363 -3.51 17.91 -15.86
N ASP A 364 -4.70 17.33 -15.64
CA ASP A 364 -5.96 17.69 -16.28
C ASP A 364 -6.82 18.61 -15.37
N TYR A 365 -6.19 19.44 -14.53
CA TYR A 365 -6.87 20.11 -13.41
C TYR A 365 -8.07 20.96 -13.82
N GLN A 366 -8.06 21.56 -15.01
CA GLN A 366 -9.17 22.39 -15.48
C GLN A 366 -10.47 21.59 -15.59
N LYS A 367 -10.39 20.32 -16.02
CA LYS A 367 -11.55 19.43 -16.09
C LYS A 367 -12.17 19.17 -14.71
N TRP A 368 -11.32 19.07 -13.68
CA TRP A 368 -11.74 18.65 -12.34
C TRP A 368 -12.03 19.82 -11.40
N PHE A 369 -11.41 20.98 -11.62
CA PHE A 369 -11.34 22.06 -10.64
C PHE A 369 -11.51 23.48 -11.23
N ALA A 370 -12.05 23.64 -12.45
CA ALA A 370 -12.23 24.97 -13.07
C ALA A 370 -12.99 26.00 -12.22
N GLY A 371 -13.87 25.56 -11.31
CA GLY A 371 -14.64 26.43 -10.40
C GLY A 371 -13.96 26.74 -9.07
N ASP A 372 -12.81 26.12 -8.77
CA ASP A 372 -12.15 26.26 -7.48
C ASP A 372 -11.28 27.52 -7.42
N LYS A 373 -11.76 28.52 -6.68
CA LYS A 373 -11.05 29.78 -6.46
C LYS A 373 -9.75 29.62 -5.68
N SER A 374 -9.61 28.58 -4.87
CA SER A 374 -8.38 28.30 -4.13
C SER A 374 -7.22 27.91 -5.04
N LEU A 375 -7.54 27.46 -6.26
CA LEU A 375 -6.62 27.12 -7.34
C LEU A 375 -6.51 28.20 -8.42
N ALA A 376 -7.06 29.40 -8.22
CA ALA A 376 -7.04 30.47 -9.23
C ALA A 376 -5.62 30.83 -9.71
N ARG A 377 -4.63 30.78 -8.80
CA ARG A 377 -3.20 31.00 -9.12
C ARG A 377 -2.62 29.89 -9.99
N PHE A 378 -3.22 28.70 -10.01
CA PHE A 378 -2.70 27.55 -10.74
C PHE A 378 -2.69 27.76 -12.27
N ALA A 379 -3.50 28.70 -12.77
CA ALA A 379 -3.52 29.07 -14.19
C ALA A 379 -2.16 29.59 -14.72
N SER A 380 -1.25 30.01 -13.84
CA SER A 380 0.10 30.44 -14.20
C SER A 380 1.14 29.31 -14.22
N PHE A 381 0.73 28.07 -13.91
CA PHE A 381 1.62 26.91 -13.84
C PHE A 381 1.31 25.93 -14.97
N ARG A 382 2.34 25.17 -15.36
CA ARG A 382 2.18 24.07 -16.31
C ARG A 382 2.87 22.82 -15.77
N ILE A 383 2.10 21.78 -15.50
CA ILE A 383 2.63 20.44 -15.30
C ILE A 383 3.04 19.92 -16.67
N LYS A 384 4.35 19.76 -16.88
CA LYS A 384 4.95 19.38 -18.18
C LYS A 384 5.05 17.87 -18.36
N ALA A 385 5.13 17.12 -17.25
CA ALA A 385 5.24 15.67 -17.28
C ALA A 385 4.47 14.97 -16.15
N VAL A 386 3.95 13.78 -16.45
CA VAL A 386 3.35 12.86 -15.48
C VAL A 386 4.03 11.50 -15.54
N ALA A 387 4.38 10.93 -14.39
CA ALA A 387 4.78 9.52 -14.29
C ALA A 387 3.85 8.74 -13.35
N ALA A 388 3.35 7.61 -13.80
CA ALA A 388 2.37 6.80 -13.10
C ALA A 388 2.94 5.41 -12.78
N LEU A 389 3.12 5.12 -11.49
CA LEU A 389 3.55 3.81 -11.00
C LEU A 389 2.29 2.99 -10.68
N ALA A 390 2.12 1.85 -11.35
CA ALA A 390 1.00 0.92 -11.16
C ALA A 390 -0.36 1.62 -10.94
N PRO A 391 -0.77 2.58 -11.78
CA PRO A 391 -1.88 3.47 -11.45
C PRO A 391 -3.24 2.78 -11.49
N THR A 392 -4.18 3.24 -10.67
CA THR A 392 -5.61 2.92 -10.86
C THR A 392 -6.18 3.67 -12.07
N ASP A 393 -7.38 3.33 -12.53
CA ASP A 393 -8.10 4.10 -13.56
C ASP A 393 -9.62 4.01 -13.38
N ALA A 394 -10.08 4.37 -12.19
CA ALA A 394 -11.49 4.42 -11.84
C ALA A 394 -12.16 5.66 -12.43
N ALA A 395 -13.44 5.56 -12.81
CA ALA A 395 -14.23 6.74 -13.16
C ALA A 395 -14.52 7.57 -11.89
N VAL A 396 -14.46 8.89 -12.02
CA VAL A 396 -14.73 9.87 -10.96
C VAL A 396 -15.76 10.85 -11.54
N ASP A 397 -16.91 11.01 -10.89
CA ASP A 397 -18.09 11.72 -11.44
C ASP A 397 -18.53 11.25 -12.83
N GLY A 398 -18.35 9.97 -13.14
CA GLY A 398 -18.62 9.43 -14.49
C GLY A 398 -17.55 9.79 -15.53
N GLU A 399 -16.52 10.54 -15.15
CA GLU A 399 -15.47 11.03 -16.03
C GLU A 399 -14.13 10.34 -15.76
N LYS A 400 -13.20 10.49 -16.71
CA LYS A 400 -11.80 10.04 -16.60
C LYS A 400 -10.83 11.11 -17.06
N ALA A 401 -9.62 11.09 -16.50
CA ALA A 401 -8.57 12.03 -16.88
C ALA A 401 -8.12 11.75 -18.32
N SER A 402 -7.93 12.83 -19.08
CA SER A 402 -7.46 12.81 -20.46
C SER A 402 -6.47 13.96 -20.70
N PRO A 403 -5.28 13.93 -20.05
CA PRO A 403 -4.28 14.98 -20.24
C PRO A 403 -3.90 15.15 -21.70
N ARG A 404 -3.64 16.40 -22.10
CA ARG A 404 -3.26 16.77 -23.47
C ARG A 404 -1.92 17.50 -23.46
N ASP A 405 -1.09 17.25 -24.47
CA ASP A 405 0.20 17.95 -24.68
C ASP A 405 1.10 17.92 -23.43
N ILE A 406 1.32 16.70 -22.94
CA ILE A 406 2.11 16.40 -21.75
C ILE A 406 3.00 15.17 -21.97
N TYR A 407 4.20 15.17 -21.39
CA TYR A 407 5.01 13.96 -21.35
C TYR A 407 4.41 12.95 -20.36
N TYR A 408 4.27 11.69 -20.74
CA TYR A 408 3.59 10.70 -19.89
C TYR A 408 4.33 9.37 -19.82
N LEU A 409 4.60 8.86 -18.62
CA LEU A 409 5.24 7.57 -18.39
C LEU A 409 4.39 6.67 -17.50
N VAL A 410 4.28 5.39 -17.84
CA VAL A 410 3.70 4.35 -16.97
C VAL A 410 4.71 3.26 -16.66
N LEU A 411 4.86 2.87 -15.39
CA LEU A 411 5.54 1.64 -14.99
C LEU A 411 4.52 0.73 -14.28
N HIS A 412 4.30 -0.50 -14.76
CA HIS A 412 3.31 -1.42 -14.17
C HIS A 412 3.85 -2.85 -14.12
N GLY A 413 3.62 -3.56 -13.02
CA GLY A 413 4.11 -4.92 -12.82
C GLY A 413 3.14 -6.03 -13.23
N SER A 414 3.64 -7.16 -13.73
CA SER A 414 2.81 -8.29 -14.12
C SER A 414 2.29 -9.14 -12.95
N GLN A 415 2.80 -8.92 -11.74
CA GLN A 415 2.37 -9.55 -10.49
C GLN A 415 1.79 -8.53 -9.52
N ASP A 416 1.27 -7.45 -10.06
CA ASP A 416 0.47 -6.50 -9.29
C ASP A 416 -0.80 -7.19 -8.76
N GLY A 417 -0.80 -7.46 -7.46
CA GLY A 417 -1.89 -8.12 -6.75
C GLY A 417 -3.01 -7.18 -6.29
N ASP A 418 -2.79 -5.86 -6.36
CA ASP A 418 -3.76 -4.84 -5.94
C ASP A 418 -4.52 -4.30 -7.16
N VAL A 419 -3.78 -3.81 -8.17
CA VAL A 419 -4.29 -3.41 -9.48
C VAL A 419 -4.00 -4.53 -10.49
N ASN A 420 -4.78 -5.60 -10.38
CA ASN A 420 -4.65 -6.85 -11.15
C ASN A 420 -4.94 -6.76 -12.66
N SER A 421 -5.22 -5.56 -13.19
CA SER A 421 -5.32 -5.28 -14.62
C SER A 421 -4.34 -4.19 -15.00
N PHE A 422 -3.85 -4.17 -16.24
CA PHE A 422 -2.94 -3.12 -16.71
C PHE A 422 -3.69 -1.79 -16.91
N SER A 423 -4.10 -1.17 -15.81
CA SER A 423 -4.93 0.03 -15.77
C SER A 423 -4.20 1.25 -16.30
N GLY A 424 -2.87 1.27 -16.19
CA GLY A 424 -2.03 2.32 -16.75
C GLY A 424 -2.08 2.42 -18.27
N ASP A 425 -2.29 1.31 -19.01
CA ASP A 425 -2.49 1.35 -20.46
C ASP A 425 -3.73 2.18 -20.85
N ARG A 426 -4.80 2.09 -20.06
CA ARG A 426 -6.02 2.89 -20.32
C ARG A 426 -5.78 4.39 -20.14
N GLN A 427 -4.99 4.79 -19.13
CA GLN A 427 -4.60 6.19 -18.99
C GLN A 427 -3.67 6.62 -20.14
N TYR A 428 -2.65 5.80 -20.44
CA TYR A 428 -1.73 6.01 -21.57
C TYR A 428 -2.49 6.25 -22.87
N GLN A 429 -3.49 5.43 -23.20
CA GLN A 429 -4.27 5.59 -24.44
C GLN A 429 -5.02 6.92 -24.52
N ARG A 430 -5.49 7.46 -23.39
CA ARG A 430 -6.23 8.74 -23.33
C ARG A 430 -5.36 9.99 -23.31
N VAL A 431 -4.05 9.86 -23.15
CA VAL A 431 -3.14 11.00 -23.34
C VAL A 431 -3.06 11.32 -24.82
N THR A 432 -3.37 12.57 -25.18
CA THR A 432 -3.45 13.03 -26.58
C THR A 432 -2.46 14.14 -26.88
N PHE A 433 -2.11 14.29 -28.16
CA PHE A 433 -1.14 15.26 -28.63
C PHE A 433 -1.74 16.13 -29.73
N SER A 434 -1.36 17.40 -29.72
CA SER A 434 -1.50 18.27 -30.86
C SER A 434 -0.51 17.85 -31.94
N ARG A 435 -0.92 18.00 -33.21
CA ARG A 435 -0.14 17.60 -34.39
C ARG A 435 1.25 18.23 -34.38
N GLY A 436 2.29 17.41 -34.50
CA GLY A 436 3.69 17.87 -34.52
C GLY A 436 4.23 18.35 -33.17
N SER A 437 3.57 18.01 -32.06
CA SER A 437 4.07 18.39 -30.73
C SER A 437 5.29 17.58 -30.30
N GLU A 438 6.12 18.17 -29.44
CA GLU A 438 7.33 17.53 -28.88
C GLU A 438 7.03 16.44 -27.83
N PHE A 439 5.78 16.37 -27.36
CA PHE A 439 5.40 15.49 -26.27
C PHE A 439 5.41 14.02 -26.70
N PHE A 440 5.74 13.14 -25.77
CA PHE A 440 5.61 11.70 -25.97
C PHE A 440 5.00 11.03 -24.75
N LYS A 441 4.44 9.85 -24.99
CA LYS A 441 4.01 8.93 -23.95
C LYS A 441 4.72 7.60 -24.11
N ALA A 442 5.07 6.98 -22.99
CA ALA A 442 5.63 5.64 -22.95
C ALA A 442 5.05 4.80 -21.81
N TYR A 443 5.10 3.48 -21.95
CA TYR A 443 4.93 2.58 -20.82
C TYR A 443 6.00 1.50 -20.80
N LEU A 444 6.24 0.96 -19.60
CA LEU A 444 6.97 -0.28 -19.37
C LEU A 444 6.13 -1.22 -18.50
N TYR A 445 5.78 -2.37 -19.06
CA TYR A 445 5.17 -3.47 -18.34
C TYR A 445 6.26 -4.48 -17.93
N ILE A 446 6.40 -4.69 -16.63
CA ILE A 446 7.56 -5.36 -16.02
C ILE A 446 7.13 -6.75 -15.53
N VAL A 447 7.62 -7.80 -16.18
CA VAL A 447 7.31 -9.17 -15.77
C VAL A 447 7.96 -9.47 -14.43
N GLY A 448 7.16 -9.88 -13.45
CA GLY A 448 7.62 -10.23 -12.11
C GLY A 448 7.55 -9.09 -11.09
N ALA A 449 7.40 -7.83 -11.53
CA ALA A 449 7.17 -6.73 -10.59
C ALA A 449 5.77 -6.84 -9.99
N ASN A 450 5.66 -6.52 -8.70
CA ASN A 450 4.39 -6.45 -7.98
C ASN A 450 3.95 -4.99 -7.75
N HIS A 451 2.85 -4.78 -7.05
CA HIS A 451 2.36 -3.45 -6.70
C HIS A 451 3.30 -2.75 -5.70
N SER A 452 3.60 -3.42 -4.59
CA SER A 452 4.11 -2.72 -3.41
C SER A 452 5.56 -2.24 -3.53
N GLN A 453 6.42 -2.96 -4.25
CA GLN A 453 7.88 -2.78 -4.13
C GLN A 453 8.44 -1.51 -4.78
N PHE A 454 7.63 -0.73 -5.52
CA PHE A 454 8.00 0.63 -5.93
C PHE A 454 8.15 1.57 -4.72
N ASN A 455 7.46 1.26 -3.62
CA ASN A 455 7.50 1.98 -2.36
C ASN A 455 8.21 1.12 -1.30
N THR A 456 9.35 1.59 -0.78
CA THR A 456 10.17 0.81 0.16
C THR A 456 9.49 0.57 1.51
N ALA A 457 8.47 1.35 1.88
CA ALA A 457 7.75 1.20 3.15
C ALA A 457 6.70 0.08 3.13
N TRP A 458 6.19 -0.29 1.95
CA TRP A 458 5.07 -1.25 1.84
C TRP A 458 5.51 -2.73 1.86
N GLY A 459 6.81 -2.99 1.71
CA GLY A 459 7.35 -4.34 1.72
C GLY A 459 6.94 -5.19 0.52
N ARG A 460 6.83 -6.51 0.73
CA ARG A 460 6.60 -7.52 -0.34
C ARG A 460 5.15 -7.96 -0.50
N LEU A 461 4.24 -7.50 0.36
CA LEU A 461 2.86 -7.95 0.35
C LEU A 461 1.99 -6.91 -0.35
N ASP A 462 1.34 -7.29 -1.45
CA ASP A 462 0.37 -6.46 -2.18
C ASP A 462 -1.02 -6.47 -1.52
N SER A 463 -1.15 -7.12 -0.36
CA SER A 463 -2.40 -7.19 0.39
C SER A 463 -2.09 -7.22 1.87
N SER A 464 -2.95 -6.60 2.66
CA SER A 464 -2.88 -6.64 4.11
C SER A 464 -3.05 -8.06 4.65
N LEU A 465 -2.65 -8.26 5.90
CA LEU A 465 -2.87 -9.51 6.60
C LEU A 465 -4.37 -9.75 6.83
N PRO A 466 -4.81 -11.02 6.86
CA PRO A 466 -4.03 -12.25 6.60
C PRO A 466 -3.82 -12.57 5.12
N LYS A 467 -4.57 -11.95 4.20
CA LYS A 467 -4.59 -12.29 2.77
C LYS A 467 -3.20 -12.25 2.14
N GLY A 468 -2.38 -11.27 2.52
CA GLY A 468 -1.00 -11.12 2.05
C GLY A 468 -0.11 -12.35 2.25
N LEU A 469 -0.30 -13.12 3.33
CA LEU A 469 0.50 -14.34 3.59
C LEU A 469 0.27 -15.43 2.54
N LEU A 470 -0.90 -15.41 1.90
CA LEU A 470 -1.36 -16.45 0.98
C LEU A 470 -1.10 -16.08 -0.48
N LEU A 471 -0.48 -14.92 -0.74
CA LEU A 471 -0.04 -14.54 -2.08
C LEU A 471 1.06 -15.47 -2.58
N ASN A 472 0.91 -15.99 -3.80
CA ASN A 472 1.97 -16.73 -4.47
C ASN A 472 3.04 -15.76 -4.98
N ARG A 473 4.17 -15.69 -4.27
CA ARG A 473 5.28 -14.78 -4.58
C ARG A 473 6.46 -15.44 -5.29
N LYS A 474 6.34 -16.71 -5.71
CA LYS A 474 7.46 -17.49 -6.30
C LYS A 474 8.08 -16.80 -7.52
N GLN A 475 7.25 -16.12 -8.30
CA GLN A 475 7.68 -15.43 -9.52
C GLN A 475 7.89 -13.93 -9.28
N THR A 476 7.66 -13.42 -8.07
CA THR A 476 7.76 -11.99 -7.77
C THR A 476 9.23 -11.61 -7.68
N MET A 477 9.63 -10.60 -8.44
CA MET A 477 11.02 -10.16 -8.47
C MET A 477 11.43 -9.58 -7.11
N PRO A 478 12.72 -9.63 -6.74
CA PRO A 478 13.24 -8.97 -5.55
C PRO A 478 12.97 -7.44 -5.56
N PRO A 479 12.76 -6.82 -4.38
CA PRO A 479 12.41 -5.39 -4.30
C PRO A 479 13.47 -4.46 -4.89
N ASP A 480 14.75 -4.76 -4.65
CA ASP A 480 15.89 -3.99 -5.11
C ASP A 480 15.97 -3.94 -6.64
N LEU A 481 15.64 -5.03 -7.33
CA LEU A 481 15.58 -5.08 -8.79
C LEU A 481 14.42 -4.24 -9.35
N GLN A 482 13.24 -4.31 -8.70
CA GLN A 482 12.09 -3.46 -9.09
C GLN A 482 12.38 -1.98 -8.88
N GLN A 483 13.02 -1.62 -7.77
CA GLN A 483 13.44 -0.25 -7.47
C GLN A 483 14.54 0.22 -8.42
N GLN A 484 15.44 -0.68 -8.86
CA GLN A 484 16.42 -0.36 -9.90
C GLN A 484 15.75 0.01 -11.22
N ILE A 485 14.70 -0.72 -11.64
CA ILE A 485 13.93 -0.37 -12.84
C ILE A 485 13.26 1.01 -12.68
N ALA A 486 12.66 1.26 -11.52
CA ALA A 486 12.04 2.55 -11.21
C ALA A 486 13.04 3.71 -11.28
N LYS A 487 14.23 3.54 -10.69
CA LYS A 487 15.34 4.52 -10.79
C LYS A 487 15.72 4.78 -12.24
N VAL A 488 15.97 3.74 -13.04
CA VAL A 488 16.39 3.88 -14.44
C VAL A 488 15.35 4.65 -15.25
N TYR A 489 14.10 4.20 -15.22
CA TYR A 489 13.05 4.77 -16.07
C TYR A 489 12.60 6.17 -15.62
N LEU A 490 12.43 6.41 -14.31
CA LEU A 490 12.03 7.73 -13.83
C LEU A 490 13.14 8.76 -14.03
N ALA A 491 14.39 8.44 -13.69
CA ALA A 491 15.50 9.37 -13.88
C ALA A 491 15.74 9.66 -15.36
N ALA A 492 15.78 8.64 -16.22
CA ALA A 492 15.88 8.84 -17.67
C ALA A 492 14.74 9.73 -18.20
N PHE A 493 13.52 9.52 -17.72
CA PHE A 493 12.34 10.23 -18.22
C PHE A 493 12.41 11.70 -17.84
N LEU A 494 12.69 12.00 -16.57
CA LEU A 494 12.81 13.36 -16.09
C LEU A 494 14.00 14.09 -16.73
N GLU A 495 15.13 13.42 -16.93
CA GLU A 495 16.29 13.95 -17.67
C GLU A 495 15.92 14.32 -19.11
N THR A 496 15.22 13.43 -19.82
CA THR A 496 14.78 13.71 -21.20
C THR A 496 13.85 14.90 -21.28
N VAL A 497 12.83 14.97 -20.42
CA VAL A 497 11.70 15.90 -20.61
C VAL A 497 11.87 17.25 -19.90
N LEU A 498 12.69 17.30 -18.85
CA LEU A 498 12.94 18.52 -18.06
C LEU A 498 14.35 19.09 -18.26
N HIS A 499 15.39 18.25 -18.43
CA HIS A 499 16.75 18.71 -18.77
C HIS A 499 17.05 18.68 -20.27
N GLY A 500 16.14 18.15 -21.10
CA GLY A 500 16.35 18.06 -22.56
C GLY A 500 17.39 17.02 -22.97
N ARG A 501 17.70 16.03 -22.11
CA ARG A 501 18.66 14.95 -22.37
C ARG A 501 18.10 13.91 -23.33
N GLN A 502 18.18 14.23 -24.63
CA GLN A 502 17.67 13.39 -25.72
C GLN A 502 18.42 12.07 -25.89
N ASP A 503 19.61 11.92 -25.29
CA ASP A 503 20.39 10.68 -25.27
C ASP A 503 19.67 9.54 -24.53
N TYR A 504 18.71 9.85 -23.65
CA TYR A 504 17.86 8.85 -23.00
C TYR A 504 16.58 8.50 -23.78
N LEU A 505 16.18 9.29 -24.78
CA LEU A 505 14.94 9.06 -25.55
C LEU A 505 14.84 7.64 -26.17
N PRO A 506 15.93 7.05 -26.71
CA PRO A 506 15.88 5.70 -27.24
C PRO A 506 15.43 4.63 -26.24
N LEU A 507 15.67 4.81 -24.93
CA LEU A 507 15.23 3.88 -23.88
C LEU A 507 13.71 3.65 -23.89
N PHE A 508 12.95 4.71 -24.17
CA PHE A 508 11.49 4.63 -24.16
C PHE A 508 10.94 3.99 -25.43
N ARG A 509 11.64 4.15 -26.55
CA ARG A 509 11.31 3.50 -27.83
C ARG A 509 11.61 2.00 -27.77
N ASP A 510 12.73 1.63 -27.14
CA ASP A 510 13.15 0.25 -26.97
C ASP A 510 13.92 0.08 -25.66
N TRP A 511 13.35 -0.70 -24.73
CA TRP A 511 13.94 -0.95 -23.41
C TRP A 511 15.35 -1.57 -23.50
N ARG A 512 15.65 -2.29 -24.60
CA ARG A 512 16.95 -2.95 -24.81
C ARG A 512 18.10 -1.95 -24.90
N TYR A 513 17.82 -0.70 -25.26
CA TYR A 513 18.81 0.37 -25.19
C TYR A 513 19.44 0.50 -23.79
N GLY A 514 18.64 0.30 -22.74
CA GLY A 514 19.08 0.31 -21.34
C GLY A 514 19.33 -1.06 -20.74
N GLU A 515 19.53 -2.12 -21.54
CA GLU A 515 19.67 -3.50 -21.03
C GLU A 515 20.79 -3.63 -19.98
N LYS A 516 21.89 -2.89 -20.14
CA LYS A 516 23.00 -2.86 -19.16
C LYS A 516 22.65 -2.16 -17.84
N TRP A 517 21.59 -1.36 -17.80
CA TRP A 517 21.15 -0.61 -16.61
C TRP A 517 20.00 -1.31 -15.87
N LEU A 518 19.28 -2.19 -16.57
CA LEU A 518 18.11 -2.91 -16.09
C LEU A 518 18.49 -4.30 -15.58
N PRO A 519 17.78 -4.83 -14.57
CA PRO A 519 17.96 -6.21 -14.16
C PRO A 519 17.47 -7.17 -15.26
N GLN A 520 17.95 -8.41 -15.21
CA GLN A 520 17.45 -9.46 -16.10
C GLN A 520 16.00 -9.80 -15.78
N ALA A 521 15.10 -9.33 -16.63
CA ALA A 521 13.68 -9.65 -16.59
C ALA A 521 13.08 -9.53 -18.00
N ARG A 522 11.80 -9.88 -18.15
CA ARG A 522 11.07 -9.64 -19.38
C ARG A 522 10.33 -8.31 -19.27
N TYR A 523 10.40 -7.53 -20.34
CA TYR A 523 9.79 -6.21 -20.43
C TYR A 523 8.93 -6.13 -21.69
N LEU A 524 7.81 -5.43 -21.57
CA LEU A 524 7.05 -4.96 -22.73
C LEU A 524 7.04 -3.44 -22.66
N SER A 525 7.55 -2.78 -23.69
CA SER A 525 7.56 -1.32 -23.79
C SER A 525 6.73 -0.87 -24.97
N HIS A 526 6.15 0.32 -24.85
CA HIS A 526 5.49 0.99 -25.96
C HIS A 526 5.76 2.49 -25.87
N PHE A 527 5.85 3.12 -27.04
CA PHE A 527 6.15 4.54 -27.19
C PHE A 527 5.21 5.15 -28.23
N THR A 528 4.79 6.39 -28.00
CA THR A 528 4.06 7.20 -28.99
C THR A 528 4.51 8.65 -28.84
N GLY A 529 5.07 9.21 -29.91
CA GLY A 529 5.41 10.64 -30.00
C GLY A 529 4.30 11.44 -30.68
N GLY A 530 4.18 12.72 -30.31
CA GLY A 530 3.25 13.68 -30.91
C GLY A 530 3.66 14.17 -32.31
N ASP A 531 4.88 13.84 -32.74
CA ASP A 531 5.42 14.07 -34.08
C ASP A 531 4.84 13.10 -35.13
N TYR A 532 4.26 11.97 -34.70
CA TYR A 532 3.67 10.94 -35.55
C TYR A 532 2.14 11.05 -35.74
N GLN A 533 1.49 12.03 -35.09
CA GLN A 533 0.06 12.38 -35.28
C GLN A 533 -0.04 13.67 -36.08
#